data_AF-A0A7M7MU23-F1
#
_entry.id   AF-A0A7M7MU23-F1
#
_cell.length_a   1.000
_cell.length_b   1.000
_cell.length_c   1.000
_cell.angle_alpha   90.00
_cell.angle_beta   90.00
_cell.angle_gamma   90.00
#
_symmetry.space_group_name_H-M   'P 1'
#
loop_
_entity.id
_entity.type
_entity.pdbx_description
1 polymer ?
#
loop_
_entity_poly.entity_id
_entity_poly.type
_entity_poly.pdbx_seq_one_letter_code
_entity_poly.pdbx_strand_id
1 'polypeptide(L)'
;MKLLYVLFIVFVYINGSLGNDSATRSCIISNIAADENATKHWLDMDKNCIKSLESQVNVEIKAAMTYLAMGAHFALDVINRPGFSKFFFESATEEREHAIKVLEYLLMRGQLTNINEDNVLLRFPLEAEIENWNSGYKALKKALKLETSVTKRIRELIKTCEHPNDINLVDYHLVDYLTGEFLTEQYKGQRDLAGKISSLGKMIQTHGMLGEFLFDKKLLNNEI
;
A
#
# COMPACT_ATOMS: atom_id res chain seq x y z
N MET A 1 37.05 -51.21 33.74
CA MET A 1 36.50 -52.46 33.20
C MET A 1 35.07 -52.20 32.75
N LYS A 2 34.69 -52.79 31.61
CA LYS A 2 33.46 -52.59 30.83
C LYS A 2 32.16 -52.97 31.57
N LEU A 3 31.03 -52.51 30.98
CA LEU A 3 29.66 -53.08 30.90
C LEU A 3 28.57 -52.13 31.44
N LEU A 4 27.76 -51.43 30.64
CA LEU A 4 26.66 -51.81 29.71
C LEU A 4 25.26 -51.64 30.36
N TYR A 5 24.47 -50.67 29.82
CA TYR A 5 23.00 -50.68 29.56
C TYR A 5 22.05 -50.79 30.80
N VAL A 6 20.82 -50.24 30.91
CA VAL A 6 19.85 -49.57 30.02
C VAL A 6 18.74 -48.92 30.90
N LEU A 7 18.07 -47.87 30.37
CA LEU A 7 16.85 -47.27 30.91
C LEU A 7 15.70 -48.30 31.10
N PHE A 8 15.05 -48.31 32.27
CA PHE A 8 13.74 -48.96 32.46
C PHE A 8 12.62 -47.92 32.47
N ILE A 9 11.82 -47.92 31.39
CA ILE A 9 10.54 -47.21 31.29
C ILE A 9 9.45 -48.16 31.82
N VAL A 10 8.61 -47.65 32.72
CA VAL A 10 7.48 -48.35 33.32
C VAL A 10 6.38 -48.57 32.28
N PHE A 11 6.08 -49.83 31.96
CA PHE A 11 4.91 -50.21 31.16
C PHE A 11 3.69 -50.40 32.08
N VAL A 12 2.69 -49.54 31.92
CA VAL A 12 1.34 -49.78 32.46
C VAL A 12 0.56 -50.61 31.45
N TYR A 13 0.07 -51.74 31.94
CA TYR A 13 -0.74 -52.75 31.25
C TYR A 13 -2.04 -52.16 30.68
N ILE A 14 -2.28 -52.35 29.38
CA ILE A 14 -3.63 -52.35 28.80
C ILE A 14 -3.89 -53.76 28.28
N ASN A 15 -4.86 -54.45 28.88
CA ASN A 15 -5.33 -55.75 28.39
C ASN A 15 -6.00 -55.57 27.02
N GLY A 16 -5.35 -56.03 25.96
CA GLY A 16 -5.93 -56.15 24.63
C GLY A 16 -6.57 -57.51 24.44
N SER A 17 -7.90 -57.54 24.21
CA SER A 17 -8.55 -58.69 23.58
C SER A 17 -8.22 -58.68 22.08
N LEU A 18 -7.50 -59.71 21.61
CA LEU A 18 -7.17 -59.93 20.20
C LEU A 18 -8.39 -60.56 19.49
N GLY A 19 -9.29 -59.69 19.02
CA GLY A 19 -10.26 -60.03 17.99
C GLY A 19 -9.58 -60.00 16.62
N ASN A 20 -9.35 -61.18 16.06
CA ASN A 20 -8.82 -61.41 14.73
C ASN A 20 -9.95 -61.23 13.70
N ASP A 21 -10.13 -60.01 13.18
CA ASP A 21 -10.92 -59.78 11.98
C ASP A 21 -10.23 -58.74 11.10
N SER A 22 -10.07 -59.12 9.83
CA SER A 22 -9.49 -58.34 8.74
C SER A 22 -10.37 -57.13 8.36
N ALA A 23 -10.49 -56.17 9.26
CA ALA A 23 -11.08 -54.86 8.99
C ALA A 23 -9.99 -53.80 9.12
N THR A 24 -9.56 -53.29 7.96
CA THR A 24 -8.76 -52.08 7.80
C THR A 24 -9.26 -50.99 8.76
N ARG A 25 -8.46 -50.68 9.79
CA ARG A 25 -8.70 -49.50 10.63
C ARG A 25 -8.36 -48.25 9.84
N SER A 26 -9.26 -47.88 8.93
CA SER A 26 -9.29 -46.57 8.32
C SER A 26 -9.64 -45.56 9.40
N CYS A 27 -8.74 -44.61 9.67
CA CYS A 27 -9.14 -43.37 10.34
C CYS A 27 -10.16 -42.68 9.44
N ILE A 28 -11.44 -42.82 9.78
CA ILE A 28 -12.47 -41.96 9.21
C ILE A 28 -12.29 -40.61 9.90
N ILE A 29 -11.55 -39.70 9.26
CA ILE A 29 -11.74 -38.28 9.51
C ILE A 29 -13.20 -38.05 9.11
N SER A 30 -14.09 -37.90 10.09
CA SER A 30 -15.40 -37.37 9.83
C SER A 30 -15.17 -36.03 9.14
N ASN A 31 -15.56 -35.91 7.87
CA ASN A 31 -15.60 -34.64 7.18
C ASN A 31 -16.54 -33.74 7.99
N ILE A 32 -15.96 -32.98 8.94
CA ILE A 32 -16.62 -31.80 9.47
C ILE A 32 -16.76 -30.93 8.23
N ALA A 33 -17.96 -30.85 7.67
CA ALA A 33 -18.26 -29.89 6.63
C ALA A 33 -17.86 -28.54 7.22
N ALA A 34 -16.76 -27.98 6.72
CA ALA A 34 -16.32 -26.66 7.14
C ALA A 34 -17.49 -25.73 6.80
N ASP A 35 -18.14 -25.19 7.83
CA ASP A 35 -19.15 -24.16 7.62
C ASP A 35 -18.40 -22.95 7.06
N GLU A 36 -18.47 -22.78 5.75
CA GLU A 36 -17.85 -21.66 5.02
C GLU A 36 -18.31 -20.29 5.54
N ASN A 37 -19.41 -20.22 6.29
CA ASN A 37 -19.92 -19.00 6.88
C ASN A 37 -19.58 -18.82 8.36
N ALA A 38 -19.03 -19.83 9.04
CA ALA A 38 -18.67 -19.72 10.46
C ALA A 38 -17.69 -18.57 10.72
N THR A 39 -16.82 -18.25 9.77
CA THR A 39 -15.80 -17.20 9.85
C THR A 39 -16.20 -15.88 9.20
N LYS A 40 -17.43 -15.73 8.67
CA LYS A 40 -17.83 -14.51 7.91
C LYS A 40 -18.61 -13.48 8.72
N HIS A 41 -18.98 -13.80 9.97
CA HIS A 41 -19.84 -12.95 10.81
C HIS A 41 -19.21 -11.61 11.23
N TRP A 42 -17.88 -11.48 11.15
CA TRP A 42 -17.14 -10.25 11.48
C TRP A 42 -16.91 -9.33 10.26
N LEU A 43 -17.32 -9.76 9.06
CA LEU A 43 -17.19 -8.95 7.84
C LEU A 43 -18.30 -7.90 7.80
N ASP A 44 -17.93 -6.64 7.98
CA ASP A 44 -18.83 -5.52 8.24
C ASP A 44 -18.56 -4.30 7.34
N MET A 45 -17.79 -4.47 6.25
CA MET A 45 -17.51 -3.40 5.30
C MET A 45 -18.57 -3.30 4.19
N ASP A 46 -18.99 -2.07 3.86
CA ASP A 46 -19.85 -1.80 2.71
C ASP A 46 -19.14 -2.07 1.37
N LYS A 47 -19.90 -2.60 0.39
CA LYS A 47 -19.37 -2.96 -0.93
C LYS A 47 -18.81 -1.79 -1.73
N ASN A 48 -19.41 -0.59 -1.62
CA ASN A 48 -18.92 0.59 -2.32
C ASN A 48 -17.65 1.14 -1.65
N CYS A 49 -17.58 1.03 -0.32
CA CYS A 49 -16.38 1.35 0.44
C CYS A 49 -15.21 0.44 0.04
N ILE A 50 -15.42 -0.90 -0.01
CA ILE A 50 -14.40 -1.88 -0.45
C ILE A 50 -13.89 -1.54 -1.86
N LYS A 51 -14.79 -1.37 -2.83
CA LYS A 51 -14.43 -1.01 -4.21
C LYS A 51 -13.66 0.30 -4.31
N SER A 52 -13.98 1.26 -3.44
CA SER A 52 -13.30 2.56 -3.43
C SER A 52 -11.88 2.43 -2.88
N LEU A 53 -11.65 1.58 -1.86
CA LEU A 53 -10.30 1.25 -1.39
C LEU A 53 -9.49 0.50 -2.45
N GLU A 54 -10.07 -0.51 -3.09
CA GLU A 54 -9.42 -1.24 -4.19
C GLU A 54 -9.01 -0.29 -5.33
N SER A 55 -9.88 0.67 -5.67
CA SER A 55 -9.58 1.72 -6.63
C SER A 55 -8.45 2.64 -6.14
N GLN A 56 -8.42 2.98 -4.84
CA GLN A 56 -7.37 3.80 -4.25
C GLN A 56 -5.99 3.13 -4.34
N VAL A 57 -5.89 1.81 -4.17
CA VAL A 57 -4.62 1.07 -4.39
C VAL A 57 -4.06 1.34 -5.79
N ASN A 58 -4.91 1.30 -6.81
CA ASN A 58 -4.49 1.57 -8.19
C ASN A 58 -4.05 3.02 -8.39
N VAL A 59 -4.66 3.97 -7.67
CA VAL A 59 -4.28 5.39 -7.69
C VAL A 59 -2.89 5.58 -7.11
N GLU A 60 -2.59 4.99 -5.94
CA GLU A 60 -1.28 5.13 -5.30
C GLU A 60 -0.18 4.45 -6.11
N ILE A 61 -0.42 3.26 -6.67
CA ILE A 61 0.60 2.63 -7.52
C ILE A 61 0.81 3.44 -8.80
N LYS A 62 -0.23 4.04 -9.39
CA LYS A 62 -0.05 4.94 -10.54
C LYS A 62 0.74 6.19 -10.16
N ALA A 63 0.52 6.74 -8.97
CA ALA A 63 1.31 7.86 -8.44
C ALA A 63 2.79 7.47 -8.25
N ALA A 64 3.04 6.30 -7.63
CA ALA A 64 4.38 5.73 -7.47
C ALA A 64 5.12 5.58 -8.81
N MET A 65 4.46 5.03 -9.83
CA MET A 65 5.05 4.88 -11.18
C MET A 65 5.31 6.24 -11.85
N THR A 66 4.45 7.23 -11.62
CA THR A 66 4.63 8.59 -12.14
C THR A 66 5.86 9.25 -11.49
N TYR A 67 6.01 9.13 -10.18
CA TYR A 67 7.19 9.64 -9.48
C TYR A 67 8.47 8.91 -9.84
N LEU A 68 8.40 7.58 -10.06
CA LEU A 68 9.53 6.80 -10.56
C LEU A 68 10.00 7.32 -11.93
N ALA A 69 9.07 7.62 -12.83
CA ALA A 69 9.38 8.20 -14.14
C ALA A 69 10.00 9.61 -14.01
N MET A 70 9.48 10.44 -13.09
CA MET A 70 10.08 11.75 -12.78
C MET A 70 11.52 11.62 -12.26
N GLY A 71 11.76 10.70 -11.32
CA GLY A 71 13.08 10.43 -10.76
C GLY A 71 14.09 10.01 -11.83
N ALA A 72 13.67 9.11 -12.73
CA ALA A 72 14.48 8.65 -13.86
C ALA A 72 14.78 9.79 -14.86
N HIS A 73 13.80 10.63 -15.17
CA HIS A 73 13.99 11.78 -16.06
C HIS A 73 15.06 12.75 -15.54
N PHE A 74 15.03 13.09 -14.25
CA PHE A 74 16.04 13.99 -13.66
C PHE A 74 17.43 13.34 -13.51
N ALA A 75 17.52 12.01 -13.61
CA ALA A 75 18.78 11.26 -13.62
C ALA A 75 19.45 11.20 -15.02
N LEU A 76 18.75 11.58 -16.10
CA LEU A 76 19.33 11.63 -17.44
C LEU A 76 20.56 12.54 -17.47
N ASP A 77 21.62 12.14 -18.16
CA ASP A 77 22.89 12.87 -18.28
C ASP A 77 22.72 14.30 -18.85
N VAL A 78 21.80 14.48 -19.80
CA VAL A 78 21.45 15.77 -20.40
C VAL A 78 20.67 16.71 -19.47
N ILE A 79 20.10 16.20 -18.37
CA ILE A 79 19.35 16.99 -17.37
C ILE A 79 20.17 17.13 -16.08
N ASN A 80 20.64 16.01 -15.54
CA ASN A 80 21.54 15.86 -14.40
C ASN A 80 21.15 16.76 -13.21
N ARG A 81 20.02 16.42 -12.59
CA ARG A 81 19.49 17.06 -11.37
C ARG A 81 19.33 16.01 -10.26
N PRO A 82 20.44 15.60 -9.63
CA PRO A 82 20.44 14.50 -8.66
C PRO A 82 19.57 14.77 -7.43
N GLY A 83 19.40 16.03 -7.00
CA GLY A 83 18.51 16.38 -5.89
C GLY A 83 17.04 16.12 -6.24
N PHE A 84 16.60 16.56 -7.41
CA PHE A 84 15.25 16.24 -7.90
C PHE A 84 15.05 14.76 -8.14
N SER A 85 16.05 14.09 -8.72
CA SER A 85 15.99 12.65 -8.97
C SER A 85 15.79 11.87 -7.67
N LYS A 86 16.62 12.15 -6.65
CA LYS A 86 16.50 11.56 -5.32
C LYS A 86 15.12 11.82 -4.71
N PHE A 87 14.69 13.08 -4.68
CA PHE A 87 13.38 13.47 -4.13
C PHE A 87 12.23 12.68 -4.75
N PHE A 88 12.17 12.58 -6.08
CA PHE A 88 11.09 11.86 -6.74
C PHE A 88 11.19 10.33 -6.60
N PHE A 89 12.38 9.76 -6.46
CA PHE A 89 12.50 8.33 -6.11
C PHE A 89 12.04 8.04 -4.67
N GLU A 90 12.30 8.96 -3.74
CA GLU A 90 11.77 8.88 -2.38
C GLU A 90 10.23 9.00 -2.40
N SER A 91 9.66 9.97 -3.12
CA SER A 91 8.20 10.06 -3.30
C SER A 91 7.59 8.81 -3.94
N ALA A 92 8.27 8.21 -4.93
CA ALA A 92 7.80 6.95 -5.53
C ALA A 92 7.75 5.80 -4.52
N THR A 93 8.68 5.79 -3.56
CA THR A 93 8.73 4.79 -2.48
C THR A 93 7.59 5.03 -1.49
N GLU A 94 7.35 6.29 -1.09
CA GLU A 94 6.27 6.70 -0.20
C GLU A 94 4.89 6.31 -0.77
N GLU A 95 4.63 6.58 -2.06
CA GLU A 95 3.35 6.18 -2.68
C GLU A 95 3.17 4.66 -2.77
N ARG A 96 4.27 3.91 -2.92
CA ARG A 96 4.22 2.45 -2.85
C ARG A 96 3.86 1.97 -1.44
N GLU A 97 4.37 2.64 -0.41
CA GLU A 97 4.00 2.37 0.98
C GLU A 97 2.53 2.71 1.26
N HIS A 98 2.00 3.81 0.70
CA HIS A 98 0.57 4.12 0.76
C HIS A 98 -0.29 3.00 0.16
N ALA A 99 0.08 2.50 -1.02
CA ALA A 99 -0.63 1.38 -1.64
C ALA A 99 -0.62 0.11 -0.76
N ILE A 100 0.51 -0.19 -0.12
CA ILE A 100 0.65 -1.33 0.81
C ILE A 100 -0.23 -1.12 2.05
N LYS A 101 -0.20 0.06 2.67
CA LYS A 101 -1.06 0.41 3.81
C LYS A 101 -2.55 0.15 3.51
N VAL A 102 -3.03 0.55 2.32
CA VAL A 102 -4.42 0.31 1.88
C VAL A 102 -4.71 -1.18 1.69
N LEU A 103 -3.78 -1.94 1.09
CA LEU A 103 -3.91 -3.39 0.91
C LEU A 103 -3.93 -4.13 2.26
N GLU A 104 -3.05 -3.77 3.18
CA GLU A 104 -3.00 -4.33 4.53
C GLU A 104 -4.29 -4.04 5.29
N TYR A 105 -4.86 -2.84 5.14
CA TYR A 105 -6.15 -2.51 5.73
C TYR A 105 -7.28 -3.39 5.18
N LEU A 106 -7.33 -3.59 3.86
CA LEU A 106 -8.32 -4.48 3.23
C LEU A 106 -8.19 -5.92 3.73
N LEU A 107 -6.95 -6.44 3.82
CA LEU A 107 -6.67 -7.79 4.34
C LEU A 107 -7.04 -7.92 5.82
N MET A 108 -6.73 -6.92 6.64
CA MET A 108 -7.10 -6.85 8.05
C MET A 108 -8.63 -6.95 8.24
N ARG A 109 -9.41 -6.37 7.31
CA ARG A 109 -10.89 -6.41 7.31
C ARG A 109 -11.48 -7.60 6.55
N GLY A 110 -10.66 -8.62 6.26
CA GLY A 110 -11.10 -9.90 5.68
C GLY A 110 -11.50 -9.83 4.21
N GLN A 111 -11.09 -8.78 3.51
CA GLN A 111 -11.30 -8.62 2.07
C GLN A 111 -10.18 -9.31 1.29
N LEU A 112 -10.24 -9.24 -0.04
CA LEU A 112 -9.21 -9.79 -0.95
C LEU A 112 -9.02 -11.32 -0.86
N THR A 113 -10.03 -12.05 -0.39
CA THR A 113 -9.97 -13.51 -0.18
C THR A 113 -10.19 -14.34 -1.44
N ASN A 114 -10.83 -13.76 -2.47
CA ASN A 114 -11.14 -14.44 -3.74
C ASN A 114 -10.33 -13.83 -4.88
N ILE A 115 -9.02 -14.10 -4.90
CA ILE A 115 -8.14 -13.75 -6.03
C ILE A 115 -8.29 -14.83 -7.09
N ASN A 116 -8.94 -14.49 -8.21
CA ASN A 116 -9.01 -15.33 -9.41
C ASN A 116 -8.52 -14.54 -10.63
N GLU A 117 -8.44 -15.17 -11.81
CA GLU A 117 -7.96 -14.53 -13.04
C GLU A 117 -8.73 -13.24 -13.40
N ASP A 118 -10.00 -13.13 -12.99
CA ASP A 118 -10.87 -11.97 -13.23
C ASP A 118 -10.82 -10.91 -12.10
N ASN A 119 -10.24 -11.24 -10.94
CA ASN A 119 -10.19 -10.42 -9.73
C ASN A 119 -8.75 -10.26 -9.21
N VAL A 120 -7.91 -9.66 -10.05
CA VAL A 120 -6.51 -9.34 -9.71
C VAL A 120 -6.46 -8.04 -8.91
N LEU A 121 -5.76 -8.07 -7.77
CA LEU A 121 -5.57 -6.94 -6.84
C LEU A 121 -4.99 -5.68 -7.50
N LEU A 122 -4.16 -5.88 -8.52
CA LEU A 122 -3.53 -4.82 -9.29
C LEU A 122 -3.81 -5.07 -10.76
N ARG A 123 -4.49 -4.13 -11.42
CA ARG A 123 -4.75 -4.21 -12.86
C ARG A 123 -3.58 -3.58 -13.61
N PHE A 124 -2.90 -4.36 -14.43
CA PHE A 124 -1.82 -3.93 -15.32
C PHE A 124 -2.34 -3.74 -16.76
N PRO A 125 -1.73 -2.86 -17.58
CA PRO A 125 -0.58 -2.00 -17.27
C PRO A 125 -1.00 -0.70 -16.58
N LEU A 126 -0.24 -0.31 -15.55
CA LEU A 126 -0.32 1.04 -14.98
C LEU A 126 0.61 1.92 -15.80
N GLU A 127 0.06 2.57 -16.83
CA GLU A 127 0.81 3.53 -17.63
C GLU A 127 1.13 4.77 -16.79
N ALA A 128 2.42 5.07 -16.66
CA ALA A 128 2.87 6.35 -16.11
C ALA A 128 2.48 7.47 -17.09
N GLU A 129 2.10 8.63 -16.56
CA GLU A 129 1.98 9.83 -17.38
C GLU A 129 3.39 10.33 -17.73
N ILE A 130 3.93 9.84 -18.84
CA ILE A 130 5.25 10.24 -19.33
C ILE A 130 5.11 11.61 -20.00
N GLU A 131 5.62 12.64 -19.34
CA GLU A 131 5.78 13.97 -19.89
C GLU A 131 7.26 14.36 -19.84
N ASN A 132 7.75 15.08 -20.85
CA ASN A 132 9.04 15.75 -20.70
C ASN A 132 8.91 16.88 -19.69
N TRP A 133 9.43 16.66 -18.48
CA TRP A 133 9.49 17.69 -17.44
C TRP A 133 10.63 18.66 -17.74
N ASN A 134 10.37 19.66 -18.60
CA ASN A 134 11.39 20.61 -19.07
C ASN A 134 12.09 21.43 -17.96
N SER A 135 11.60 21.41 -16.73
CA SER A 135 12.23 22.06 -15.57
C SER A 135 11.75 21.45 -14.25
N GLY A 136 12.55 21.58 -13.20
CA GLY A 136 12.17 21.17 -11.83
C GLY A 136 10.89 21.87 -11.37
N TYR A 137 10.69 23.12 -11.77
CA TYR A 137 9.47 23.88 -11.47
C TYR A 137 8.21 23.28 -12.09
N LYS A 138 8.27 22.82 -13.35
CA LYS A 138 7.14 22.15 -13.99
C LYS A 138 6.87 20.79 -13.34
N ALA A 139 7.92 20.04 -12.98
CA ALA A 139 7.77 18.77 -12.28
C ALA A 139 7.10 18.93 -10.92
N LEU A 140 7.55 19.87 -10.08
CA LEU A 140 6.93 20.13 -8.78
C LEU A 140 5.47 20.57 -8.90
N LYS A 141 5.12 21.38 -9.91
CA LYS A 141 3.71 21.74 -10.17
C LYS A 141 2.86 20.54 -10.58
N LYS A 142 3.41 19.61 -11.37
CA LYS A 142 2.74 18.36 -11.74
C LYS A 142 2.56 17.46 -10.51
N ALA A 143 3.60 17.33 -9.67
CA ALA A 143 3.54 16.63 -8.39
C ALA A 143 2.43 17.19 -7.48
N LEU A 144 2.39 18.51 -7.27
CA LEU A 144 1.33 19.14 -6.46
C LEU A 144 -0.08 18.88 -7.04
N LYS A 145 -0.22 18.89 -8.37
CA LYS A 145 -1.49 18.56 -9.02
C LYS A 145 -1.88 17.08 -8.81
N LEU A 146 -0.90 16.18 -8.85
CA LEU A 146 -1.10 14.76 -8.54
C LEU A 146 -1.58 14.60 -7.09
N GLU A 147 -0.84 15.17 -6.12
CA GLU A 147 -1.19 15.09 -4.69
C GLU A 147 -2.58 15.63 -4.39
N THR A 148 -2.93 16.79 -4.96
CA THR A 148 -4.27 17.36 -4.77
C THR A 148 -5.37 16.49 -5.39
N SER A 149 -5.08 15.75 -6.46
CA SER A 149 -6.00 14.78 -7.05
C SER A 149 -6.18 13.55 -6.15
N VAL A 150 -5.09 13.00 -5.62
CA VAL A 150 -5.08 11.87 -4.67
C VAL A 150 -5.86 12.23 -3.41
N THR A 151 -5.59 13.39 -2.81
CA THR A 151 -6.32 13.86 -1.62
C THR A 151 -7.80 14.05 -1.86
N LYS A 152 -8.19 14.55 -3.04
CA LYS A 152 -9.62 14.65 -3.39
C LYS A 152 -10.26 13.26 -3.43
N ARG A 153 -9.58 12.26 -3.99
CA ARG A 153 -10.07 10.87 -4.03
C ARG A 153 -10.21 10.28 -2.64
N ILE A 154 -9.22 10.47 -1.75
CA ILE A 154 -9.29 10.02 -0.35
C ILE A 154 -10.50 10.65 0.36
N ARG A 155 -10.77 11.94 0.14
CA ARG A 155 -11.96 12.61 0.70
C ARG A 155 -13.28 12.03 0.19
N GLU A 156 -13.37 11.67 -1.09
CA GLU A 156 -14.57 11.02 -1.62
C GLU A 156 -14.72 9.57 -1.12
N LEU A 157 -13.60 8.85 -0.94
CA LEU A 157 -13.57 7.55 -0.31
C LEU A 157 -14.09 7.60 1.14
N ILE A 158 -13.60 8.55 1.94
CA ILE A 158 -14.09 8.79 3.31
C ILE A 158 -15.61 8.99 3.32
N LYS A 159 -16.12 9.89 2.48
CA LYS A 159 -17.58 10.14 2.40
C LYS A 159 -18.36 8.87 2.04
N THR A 160 -17.83 8.05 1.13
CA THR A 160 -18.46 6.80 0.69
C THR A 160 -18.55 5.79 1.83
N CYS A 161 -17.52 5.70 2.67
CA CYS A 161 -17.47 4.80 3.82
C CYS A 161 -18.23 5.34 5.05
N GLU A 162 -18.38 6.66 5.16
CA GLU A 162 -19.17 7.32 6.21
C GLU A 162 -20.69 7.31 5.93
N HIS A 163 -21.08 7.30 4.65
CA HIS A 163 -22.48 7.36 4.22
C HIS A 163 -22.87 6.17 3.31
N PRO A 164 -22.79 4.92 3.80
CA PRO A 164 -23.25 3.75 3.06
C PRO A 164 -24.78 3.73 2.89
N ASN A 165 -25.25 2.92 1.94
CA ASN A 165 -26.70 2.71 1.75
C ASN A 165 -27.35 1.98 2.93
N ASP A 166 -26.63 1.06 3.56
CA ASP A 166 -27.03 0.40 4.81
C ASP A 166 -26.35 1.10 5.97
N ILE A 167 -27.14 1.79 6.80
CA ILE A 167 -26.64 2.56 7.95
C ILE A 167 -25.92 1.69 9.00
N ASN A 168 -26.12 0.38 8.99
CA ASN A 168 -25.41 -0.53 9.90
C ASN A 168 -23.97 -0.81 9.45
N LEU A 169 -23.59 -0.41 8.22
CA LEU A 169 -22.27 -0.64 7.63
C LEU A 169 -21.40 0.64 7.61
N VAL A 170 -21.72 1.64 8.43
CA VAL A 170 -20.90 2.86 8.55
C VAL A 170 -19.55 2.50 9.16
N ASP A 171 -18.47 2.74 8.42
CA ASP A 171 -17.12 2.29 8.79
C ASP A 171 -16.32 3.39 9.49
N TYR A 172 -16.62 3.63 10.77
CA TYR A 172 -15.95 4.67 11.55
C TYR A 172 -14.44 4.45 11.70
N HIS A 173 -13.99 3.20 11.81
CA HIS A 173 -12.57 2.90 11.95
C HIS A 173 -11.79 3.24 10.68
N LEU A 174 -12.34 2.93 9.50
CA LEU A 174 -11.70 3.29 8.25
C LEU A 174 -11.70 4.81 8.03
N VAL A 175 -12.82 5.47 8.36
CA VAL A 175 -12.92 6.94 8.27
C VAL A 175 -11.87 7.61 9.14
N ASP A 176 -11.69 7.13 10.38
CA ASP A 176 -10.64 7.61 11.28
C ASP A 176 -9.25 7.36 10.71
N TYR A 177 -8.96 6.15 10.25
CA TYR A 177 -7.66 5.78 9.66
C TYR A 177 -7.28 6.67 8.46
N LEU A 178 -8.21 6.84 7.50
CA LEU A 178 -7.97 7.69 6.32
C LEU A 178 -7.86 9.18 6.69
N THR A 179 -8.57 9.63 7.71
CA THR A 179 -8.55 11.04 8.13
C THR A 179 -7.30 11.36 8.95
N GLY A 180 -6.95 10.50 9.89
CA GLY A 180 -5.84 10.68 10.81
C GLY A 180 -4.50 10.50 10.14
N GLU A 181 -4.31 9.41 9.39
CA GLU A 181 -3.04 9.07 8.76
C GLU A 181 -2.93 9.71 7.37
N PHE A 182 -3.74 9.25 6.41
CA PHE A 182 -3.60 9.62 5.00
C PHE A 182 -3.83 11.11 4.74
N LEU A 183 -4.94 11.69 5.21
CA LEU A 183 -5.17 13.13 4.98
C LEU A 183 -4.10 14.01 5.65
N THR A 184 -3.58 13.61 6.81
CA THR A 184 -2.48 14.34 7.46
C THR A 184 -1.21 14.30 6.63
N GLU A 185 -0.81 13.14 6.12
CA GLU A 185 0.34 12.98 5.22
C GLU A 185 0.14 13.82 3.95
N GLN A 186 -1.03 13.70 3.29
CA GLN A 186 -1.36 14.47 2.09
C GLN A 186 -1.24 15.99 2.30
N TYR A 187 -1.77 16.54 3.39
CA TYR A 187 -1.72 17.99 3.63
C TYR A 187 -0.30 18.48 3.94
N LYS A 188 0.51 17.67 4.62
CA LYS A 188 1.94 17.97 4.82
C LYS A 188 2.70 17.96 3.50
N GLY A 189 2.52 16.92 2.68
CA GLY A 189 3.15 16.80 1.36
C GLY A 189 2.78 17.94 0.41
N GLN A 190 1.48 18.27 0.31
CA GLN A 190 1.03 19.42 -0.49
C GLN A 190 1.64 20.74 -0.03
N ARG A 191 1.73 20.96 1.29
CA ARG A 191 2.32 22.18 1.83
C ARG A 191 3.81 22.25 1.52
N ASP A 192 4.53 21.13 1.63
CA ASP A 192 5.95 21.05 1.29
C ASP A 192 6.19 21.38 -0.19
N LEU A 193 5.48 20.70 -1.10
CA LEU A 193 5.53 20.94 -2.54
C LEU A 193 5.20 22.40 -2.89
N ALA A 194 4.15 22.97 -2.30
CA ALA A 194 3.79 24.38 -2.51
C ALA A 194 4.90 25.35 -2.06
N GLY A 195 5.60 25.01 -0.96
CA GLY A 195 6.77 25.74 -0.49
C GLY A 195 7.93 25.66 -1.48
N LYS A 196 8.28 24.45 -1.92
CA LYS A 196 9.32 24.19 -2.92
C LYS A 196 9.05 24.91 -4.24
N ILE A 197 7.81 24.87 -4.74
CA ILE A 197 7.37 25.61 -5.95
C ILE A 197 7.58 27.12 -5.77
N SER A 198 7.18 27.67 -4.62
CA SER A 198 7.30 29.11 -4.36
C SER A 198 8.75 29.57 -4.28
N SER A 199 9.61 28.80 -3.60
CA SER A 199 11.04 29.08 -3.48
C SER A 199 11.76 28.98 -4.82
N LEU A 200 11.57 27.86 -5.53
CA LEU A 200 12.18 27.66 -6.85
C LEU A 200 11.69 28.68 -7.87
N GLY A 201 10.40 29.02 -7.86
CA GLY A 201 9.83 30.03 -8.75
C GLY A 201 10.52 31.38 -8.61
N LYS A 202 10.77 31.84 -7.37
CA LYS A 202 11.52 33.07 -7.09
C LYS A 202 12.97 32.97 -7.58
N MET A 203 13.64 31.85 -7.31
CA MET A 203 15.03 31.64 -7.74
C MET A 203 15.18 31.63 -9.26
N ILE A 204 14.26 30.99 -9.99
CA ILE A 204 14.26 30.98 -11.45
C ILE A 204 13.97 32.38 -12.00
N GLN A 205 13.05 33.13 -11.39
CA GLN A 205 12.73 34.48 -11.83
C GLN A 205 13.94 35.43 -11.74
N THR A 206 14.77 35.30 -10.70
CA THR A 206 15.94 36.16 -10.50
C THR A 206 17.21 35.64 -11.18
N HIS A 207 17.42 34.32 -11.21
CA HIS A 207 18.70 33.71 -11.58
C HIS A 207 18.60 32.63 -12.68
N GLY A 208 17.42 32.42 -13.28
CA GLY A 208 17.23 31.48 -14.39
C GLY A 208 17.69 30.05 -14.05
N MET A 209 18.50 29.47 -14.93
CA MET A 209 19.04 28.11 -14.78
C MET A 209 19.95 27.94 -13.55
N LEU A 210 20.68 28.98 -13.16
CA LEU A 210 21.50 28.92 -11.95
C LEU A 210 20.63 28.75 -10.70
N GLY A 211 19.44 29.37 -10.69
CA GLY A 211 18.47 29.21 -9.62
C GLY A 211 18.02 27.76 -9.44
N GLU A 212 17.71 27.07 -10.55
CA GLU A 212 17.34 25.65 -10.50
C GLU A 212 18.51 24.76 -10.07
N PHE A 213 19.72 25.01 -10.56
CA PHE A 213 20.91 24.27 -10.16
C PHE A 213 21.20 24.39 -8.66
N LEU A 214 21.15 25.61 -8.11
CA LEU A 214 21.36 25.84 -6.67
C LEU A 214 20.26 25.17 -5.83
N PHE A 215 19.00 25.22 -6.29
CA PHE A 215 17.90 24.55 -5.63
C PHE A 215 18.09 23.03 -5.61
N ASP A 216 18.51 22.43 -6.73
CA ASP A 216 18.83 21.00 -6.80
C ASP A 216 19.91 20.59 -5.81
N LYS A 217 20.97 21.39 -5.65
CA LYS A 217 22.02 21.12 -4.65
C LYS A 217 21.49 21.17 -3.22
N LYS A 218 20.63 22.13 -2.91
CA LYS A 218 19.97 22.20 -1.60
C LYS A 218 19.05 21.00 -1.35
N LEU A 219 18.30 20.59 -2.37
CA LEU A 219 17.41 19.44 -2.29
C LEU A 219 18.19 18.15 -2.03
N LEU A 220 19.32 17.96 -2.71
CA LEU A 220 20.19 16.79 -2.53
C LEU A 220 20.73 16.66 -1.09
N ASN A 221 21.04 17.80 -0.47
CA ASN A 221 21.57 17.89 0.89
C ASN A 221 20.46 17.95 1.97
N ASN A 222 19.18 17.82 1.59
CA ASN A 222 18.03 17.94 2.50
C ASN A 222 17.99 19.30 3.24
N GLU A 223 18.40 20.39 2.59
CA GLU A 223 18.38 21.75 3.16
C GLU A 223 17.05 22.50 2.92
N ILE A 224 16.12 21.88 2.16
CA ILE A 224 14.83 22.46 1.74
C ILE A 224 13.74 21.40 1.57
#